data_AF-A0A9P8N7E9-F1
#
_entry.id   AF-A0A9P8N7E9-F1
#
_cell.length_a   1.000
_cell.length_b   1.000
_cell.length_c   1.000
_cell.angle_alpha   90.00
_cell.angle_beta   90.00
_cell.angle_gamma   90.00
#
_symmetry.space_group_name_H-M   'P 1'
#
loop_
_entity.id
_entity.type
_entity.pdbx_description
1 polymer ?
#
loop_
_entity_poly.entity_id
_entity_poly.type
_entity_poly.pdbx_seq_one_letter_code
_entity_poly.pdbx_strand_id
1 'polypeptide(L)'
;MRVHPESWVPWADFNYATLTQVFHEELKSTYTGSKDPKPLILDVTVHNEETLDDYLRRFMIPTVNYALAGQAGQAHFGRGSRCGGNYIPDWSVVSDKHLHEELGAYVNLLPGDTKLSAKWAPEMLSNDEYYDEWAKVVSQVLTYMDYYGVRYGFILTDTYLVPLRLTRRPIGTGISQGRPQRSLASYTAGHYRHSSDTSMTSGIAATNSSYLDDNATDWDYHDPEYALVPWQAHGERLTVKLALWFLAMMAERGDNYIDYSYPGLDTWRSRGPGGFIHNVSGRKKQTLNRRDTRQEPDPQGPQREQAASDTSAGDSQVESPGQYVLPIRASVPEDASQAGSSFQVNPDVSLDSAETGVEAPRRVRHAKRIKTTIGRHKLSRELFYIDARGNKVDTTANEWTKTEGGYEKSGKSHCYWAKSFPK
;
A
#
# COMPACT_ATOMS: atom_id res chain seq x y z
N MET A 1 -20.08 27.54 -5.01
CA MET A 1 -19.26 28.73 -5.34
C MET A 1 -17.81 28.42 -5.01
N ARG A 2 -16.92 28.25 -6.01
CA ARG A 2 -15.49 28.03 -5.78
C ARG A 2 -14.81 29.39 -5.73
N VAL A 3 -14.14 29.69 -4.63
CA VAL A 3 -13.30 30.89 -4.53
C VAL A 3 -12.00 30.60 -5.28
N HIS A 4 -11.67 31.44 -6.25
CA HIS A 4 -10.42 31.35 -7.02
C HIS A 4 -9.59 32.60 -6.71
N PRO A 5 -8.55 32.50 -5.85
CA PRO A 5 -7.74 33.66 -5.50
C PRO A 5 -6.84 34.07 -6.66
N GLU A 6 -7.14 35.20 -7.30
CA GLU A 6 -6.33 35.73 -8.43
C GLU A 6 -5.00 36.35 -7.98
N SER A 7 -4.91 36.74 -6.70
CA SER A 7 -3.70 37.26 -6.07
C SER A 7 -3.78 37.13 -4.55
N TRP A 8 -2.70 37.49 -3.87
CA TRP A 8 -2.61 37.60 -2.42
C TRP A 8 -2.00 38.95 -2.04
N VAL A 9 -2.50 39.56 -0.97
CA VAL A 9 -1.98 40.82 -0.43
C VAL A 9 -1.55 40.62 1.03
N PRO A 10 -0.50 41.30 1.51
CA PRO A 10 -0.08 41.19 2.90
C PRO A 10 -1.18 41.66 3.86
N TRP A 11 -1.41 40.89 4.92
CA TRP A 11 -2.31 41.28 6.02
C TRP A 11 -1.57 42.25 6.97
N ALA A 12 -1.48 43.53 6.57
CA ALA A 12 -0.57 44.51 7.17
C ALA A 12 -0.76 44.76 8.67
N ASP A 13 -2.00 44.66 9.17
CA ASP A 13 -2.36 44.84 10.58
C ASP A 13 -2.30 43.55 11.41
N PHE A 14 -2.13 42.38 10.79
CA PHE A 14 -1.80 41.14 11.50
C PHE A 14 -0.30 41.11 11.85
N ASN A 15 0.09 41.98 12.77
CA ASN A 15 1.46 42.13 13.23
C ASN A 15 1.53 42.20 14.75
N TYR A 16 2.74 41.98 15.30
CA TYR A 16 2.96 41.93 16.75
C TYR A 16 2.46 43.17 17.49
N ALA A 17 2.75 44.37 16.99
CA ALA A 17 2.38 45.61 17.67
C ALA A 17 0.85 45.74 17.78
N THR A 18 0.14 45.52 16.67
CA THR A 18 -1.33 45.54 16.65
C THR A 18 -1.91 44.45 17.55
N LEU A 19 -1.50 43.19 17.39
CA LEU A 19 -2.09 42.07 18.14
C LEU A 19 -1.79 42.15 19.64
N THR A 20 -0.58 42.58 20.03
CA THR A 20 -0.22 42.77 21.45
C THR A 20 -1.01 43.91 22.07
N GLN A 21 -1.28 44.97 21.30
CA GLN A 21 -2.13 46.07 21.77
C GLN A 21 -3.59 45.61 21.91
N VAL A 22 -4.13 44.85 20.95
CA VAL A 22 -5.52 44.35 20.96
C VAL A 22 -5.75 43.40 22.13
N PHE A 23 -4.84 42.45 22.36
CA PHE A 23 -4.95 41.43 23.41
C PHE A 23 -4.10 41.76 24.65
N HIS A 24 -3.85 43.05 24.91
CA HIS A 24 -2.94 43.51 25.96
C HIS A 24 -3.37 43.02 27.36
N GLU A 25 -4.66 43.05 27.65
CA GLU A 25 -5.21 42.63 28.94
C GLU A 25 -5.05 41.13 29.15
N GLU A 26 -5.37 40.32 28.13
CA GLU A 26 -5.20 38.87 28.16
C GLU A 26 -3.73 38.48 28.30
N LEU A 27 -2.82 39.13 27.58
CA LEU A 27 -1.39 38.87 27.64
C LEU A 27 -0.75 39.25 28.98
N LYS A 28 -1.32 40.24 29.69
CA LYS A 28 -0.90 40.60 31.05
C LYS A 28 -1.52 39.73 32.14
N SER A 29 -2.55 38.96 31.82
CA SER A 29 -3.19 38.07 32.77
C SER A 29 -2.22 37.01 33.29
N THR A 30 -2.41 36.57 34.53
CA THR A 30 -1.59 35.50 35.09
C THR A 30 -1.92 34.20 34.38
N TYR A 31 -0.90 33.54 33.82
CA TYR A 31 -1.07 32.22 33.22
C TYR A 31 -1.53 31.20 34.27
N THR A 32 -2.71 30.63 34.05
CA THR A 32 -3.33 29.63 34.94
C THR A 32 -3.15 28.19 34.47
N GLY A 33 -2.49 27.97 33.33
CA GLY A 33 -2.24 26.64 32.80
C GLY A 33 -1.10 25.90 33.51
N SER A 34 -0.89 24.64 33.13
CA SER A 34 0.20 23.82 33.66
C SER A 34 1.54 24.13 32.99
N LYS A 35 2.65 23.92 33.71
CA LYS A 35 4.01 24.05 33.16
C LYS A 35 4.24 23.13 31.97
N ASP A 36 3.74 21.90 32.06
CA ASP A 36 3.76 20.94 30.98
C ASP A 36 2.43 20.98 30.22
N PRO A 37 2.43 20.89 28.89
CA PRO A 37 1.20 20.82 28.11
C PRO A 37 0.42 19.57 28.52
N LYS A 38 -0.77 19.78 29.07
CA LYS A 38 -1.73 18.71 29.36
C LYS A 38 -2.88 18.82 28.36
N PRO A 39 -3.41 17.68 27.87
CA PRO A 39 -4.58 17.71 27.02
C PRO A 39 -5.74 18.41 27.73
N LEU A 40 -6.39 19.33 27.03
CA LEU A 40 -7.63 19.94 27.47
C LEU A 40 -8.80 19.02 27.09
N ILE A 41 -9.98 19.31 27.65
CA ILE A 41 -11.20 18.51 27.39
C ILE A 41 -11.49 18.41 25.89
N LEU A 42 -11.33 19.51 25.14
CA LEU A 42 -11.56 19.53 23.70
C LEU A 42 -10.53 18.72 22.90
N ASP A 43 -9.32 18.50 23.44
CA ASP A 43 -8.31 17.65 22.80
C ASP A 43 -8.62 16.15 22.92
N VAL A 44 -9.47 15.77 23.89
CA VAL A 44 -9.83 14.37 24.17
C VAL A 44 -11.28 14.06 23.86
N THR A 45 -12.04 15.04 23.38
CA THR A 45 -13.44 14.83 23.00
C THR A 45 -13.49 14.26 21.59
N VAL A 46 -13.97 13.02 21.48
CA VAL A 46 -14.13 12.32 20.21
C VAL A 46 -15.53 12.62 19.64
N HIS A 47 -15.57 13.18 18.44
CA HIS A 47 -16.80 13.54 17.74
C HIS A 47 -17.01 12.74 16.45
N ASN A 48 -15.92 12.37 15.80
CA ASN A 48 -15.88 11.71 14.50
C ASN A 48 -14.60 10.87 14.41
N GLU A 49 -14.42 10.19 13.27
CA GLU A 49 -13.24 9.35 13.04
C GLU A 49 -11.94 10.18 13.09
N GLU A 50 -11.92 11.40 12.53
CA GLU A 50 -10.71 12.25 12.50
C GLU A 50 -10.25 12.67 13.89
N THR A 51 -11.19 13.05 14.77
CA THR A 51 -10.89 13.44 16.16
C THR A 51 -10.47 12.24 17.01
N LEU A 52 -11.03 11.04 16.76
CA LEU A 52 -10.52 9.80 17.33
C LEU A 52 -9.08 9.57 16.87
N ASP A 53 -8.82 9.67 15.57
CA ASP A 53 -7.50 9.50 14.98
C ASP A 53 -6.44 10.41 15.61
N ASP A 54 -6.78 11.69 15.77
CA ASP A 54 -5.91 12.67 16.44
C ASP A 54 -5.65 12.31 17.90
N TYR A 55 -6.68 11.89 18.64
CA TYR A 55 -6.53 11.42 20.02
C TYR A 55 -5.58 10.22 20.11
N LEU A 56 -5.79 9.21 19.26
CA LEU A 56 -4.96 8.00 19.19
C LEU A 56 -3.50 8.35 18.91
N ARG A 57 -3.25 9.22 17.90
CA ARG A 57 -1.91 9.63 17.47
C ARG A 57 -1.18 10.48 18.52
N ARG A 58 -1.90 11.34 19.26
CA ARG A 58 -1.29 12.25 20.24
C ARG A 58 -1.04 11.61 21.59
N PHE A 59 -1.94 10.75 22.06
CA PHE A 59 -1.94 10.35 23.48
C PHE A 59 -1.68 8.86 23.69
N MET A 60 -1.99 8.01 22.72
CA MET A 60 -1.91 6.57 22.92
C MET A 60 -0.73 5.94 22.20
N ILE A 61 -0.67 6.12 20.89
CA ILE A 61 0.34 5.51 20.03
C ILE A 61 1.76 5.91 20.40
N PRO A 62 2.05 7.15 20.89
CA PRO A 62 3.39 7.48 21.37
C PRO A 62 3.86 6.53 22.47
N THR A 63 2.98 6.14 23.41
CA THR A 63 3.36 5.16 24.47
C THR A 63 3.82 3.83 23.84
N VAL A 64 3.07 3.35 22.85
CA VAL A 64 3.38 2.08 22.15
C VAL A 64 4.70 2.21 21.37
N ASN A 65 4.88 3.30 20.63
CA ASN A 65 6.10 3.57 19.86
C ASN A 65 7.34 3.71 20.77
N TYR A 66 7.23 4.37 21.92
CA TYR A 66 8.32 4.42 22.91
C TYR A 66 8.72 3.02 23.39
N ALA A 67 7.74 2.14 23.61
CA ALA A 67 8.00 0.75 24.00
C ALA A 67 8.61 -0.08 22.85
N LEU A 68 8.27 0.22 21.59
CA LEU A 68 8.81 -0.44 20.40
C LEU A 68 10.21 0.07 19.99
N ALA A 69 10.53 1.34 20.25
CA ALA A 69 11.80 1.95 19.83
C ALA A 69 13.04 1.24 20.39
N GLY A 70 12.92 0.65 21.59
CA GLY A 70 13.97 -0.16 22.21
C GLY A 70 14.01 -1.63 21.76
N GLN A 71 13.12 -2.05 20.85
CA GLN A 71 13.03 -3.43 20.38
C GLN A 71 13.78 -3.62 19.06
N ALA A 72 14.22 -4.86 18.82
CA ALA A 72 14.83 -5.24 17.55
C ALA A 72 13.84 -5.02 16.39
N GLY A 73 14.27 -4.29 15.36
CA GLY A 73 13.42 -3.89 14.23
C GLY A 73 12.82 -2.49 14.37
N GLN A 74 12.78 -1.93 15.58
CA GLN A 74 12.35 -0.55 15.81
C GLN A 74 11.03 -0.21 15.11
N ALA A 75 10.10 -1.19 15.10
CA ALA A 75 8.80 -1.05 14.48
C ALA A 75 8.10 0.20 15.02
N HIS A 76 7.44 0.95 14.15
CA HIS A 76 6.87 2.24 14.51
C HIS A 76 5.50 2.41 13.89
N PHE A 77 4.47 2.68 14.68
CA PHE A 77 3.13 3.04 14.20
C PHE A 77 3.09 4.47 13.66
N GLY A 78 2.35 4.70 12.59
CA GLY A 78 2.18 6.02 11.99
C GLY A 78 1.02 6.08 11.00
N ARG A 79 0.93 7.17 10.24
CA ARG A 79 -0.07 7.30 9.16
C ARG A 79 0.20 6.28 8.07
N GLY A 80 -0.83 5.67 7.50
CA GLY A 80 -0.67 4.75 6.37
C GLY A 80 -0.09 5.42 5.13
N SER A 81 -0.34 6.73 4.94
CA SER A 81 0.15 7.51 3.79
C SER A 81 1.67 7.61 3.63
N ARG A 82 2.46 7.16 4.61
CA ARG A 82 3.93 7.05 4.48
C ARG A 82 4.37 5.79 3.73
N CYS A 83 3.48 4.81 3.62
CA CYS A 83 3.65 3.62 2.82
C CYS A 83 3.02 3.93 1.46
N GLY A 84 3.83 3.93 0.40
CA GLY A 84 3.33 4.25 -0.93
C GLY A 84 2.19 3.32 -1.38
N GLY A 85 1.52 3.69 -2.46
CA GLY A 85 0.45 2.86 -3.06
C GLY A 85 -0.87 3.61 -3.21
N ASN A 86 -1.84 2.91 -3.82
CA ASN A 86 -3.17 3.45 -4.10
C ASN A 86 -4.18 3.17 -2.98
N TYR A 87 -3.90 2.18 -2.13
CA TYR A 87 -4.73 1.80 -1.00
C TYR A 87 -4.09 2.27 0.30
N ILE A 88 -4.56 3.41 0.81
CA ILE A 88 -3.96 4.07 1.96
C ILE A 88 -4.82 3.78 3.20
N PRO A 89 -4.33 2.96 4.15
CA PRO A 89 -5.00 2.79 5.44
C PRO A 89 -4.81 4.02 6.34
N ASP A 90 -5.62 4.16 7.39
CA ASP A 90 -5.36 5.18 8.42
C ASP A 90 -4.02 4.93 9.11
N TRP A 91 -3.68 3.65 9.35
CA TRP A 91 -2.51 3.23 10.10
C TRP A 91 -1.57 2.34 9.30
N SER A 92 -0.29 2.50 9.61
CA SER A 92 0.76 1.55 9.21
C SER A 92 1.69 1.27 10.38
N VAL A 93 2.36 0.13 10.33
CA VAL A 93 3.63 -0.11 11.04
C VAL A 93 4.73 -0.22 10.01
N VAL A 94 5.86 0.42 10.28
CA VAL A 94 7.04 0.38 9.41
C VAL A 94 8.29 0.14 10.24
N SER A 95 9.37 -0.19 9.56
CA SER A 95 10.71 -0.39 10.12
C SER A 95 11.73 0.04 9.08
N ASP A 96 12.85 0.60 9.51
CA ASP A 96 13.93 1.06 8.64
C ASP A 96 14.54 -0.07 7.80
N LYS A 97 14.33 -1.33 8.22
CA LYS A 97 14.75 -2.51 7.44
C LYS A 97 13.91 -2.75 6.19
N HIS A 98 12.71 -2.16 6.13
CA HIS A 98 11.71 -2.41 5.09
C HIS A 98 11.41 -1.11 4.32
N LEU A 99 12.46 -0.42 3.91
CA LEU A 99 12.38 0.75 3.04
C LEU A 99 12.58 0.33 1.57
N HIS A 100 11.64 0.66 0.71
CA HIS A 100 11.78 0.45 -0.73
C HIS A 100 12.63 1.58 -1.32
N GLU A 101 13.94 1.36 -1.47
CA GLU A 101 14.92 2.40 -1.84
C GLU A 101 14.54 3.13 -3.14
N GLU A 102 13.99 2.42 -4.13
CA GLU A 102 13.60 3.00 -5.42
C GLU A 102 12.39 3.94 -5.35
N LEU A 103 11.46 3.65 -4.43
CA LEU A 103 10.22 4.42 -4.25
C LEU A 103 10.34 5.45 -3.12
N GLY A 104 11.40 5.37 -2.30
CA GLY A 104 11.58 6.21 -1.12
C GLY A 104 10.44 6.07 -0.09
N ALA A 105 9.76 4.92 -0.08
CA ALA A 105 8.57 4.66 0.72
C ALA A 105 8.75 3.40 1.57
N TYR A 106 8.15 3.40 2.76
CA TYR A 106 8.19 2.23 3.64
C TYR A 106 7.18 1.16 3.20
N VAL A 107 7.51 -0.11 3.43
CA VAL A 107 6.54 -1.20 3.36
C VAL A 107 5.64 -1.15 4.59
N ASN A 108 4.32 -1.28 4.39
CA ASN A 108 3.39 -1.39 5.51
C ASN A 108 3.39 -2.82 6.06
N LEU A 109 3.89 -3.00 7.28
CA LEU A 109 3.96 -4.30 7.94
C LEU A 109 2.66 -4.68 8.66
N LEU A 110 1.85 -3.69 9.04
CA LEU A 110 0.61 -3.89 9.78
C LEU A 110 -0.35 -2.74 9.48
N PRO A 111 -1.21 -2.88 8.45
CA PRO A 111 -2.25 -1.92 8.14
C PRO A 111 -3.35 -1.95 9.19
N GLY A 112 -4.03 -0.82 9.38
CA GLY A 112 -5.25 -0.78 10.16
C GLY A 112 -6.07 0.47 9.91
N ASP A 113 -7.32 0.44 10.36
CA ASP A 113 -8.30 1.51 10.15
C ASP A 113 -8.92 1.96 11.46
N THR A 114 -9.27 3.24 11.56
CA THR A 114 -10.01 3.80 12.69
C THR A 114 -11.49 3.84 12.38
N LYS A 115 -12.33 3.40 13.32
CA LYS A 115 -13.79 3.56 13.22
C LYS A 115 -14.39 3.95 14.56
N LEU A 116 -15.48 4.70 14.54
CA LEU A 116 -16.29 4.89 15.75
C LEU A 116 -17.15 3.65 16.00
N SER A 117 -17.26 3.24 17.26
CA SER A 117 -18.09 2.11 17.68
C SER A 117 -19.57 2.32 17.36
N ALA A 118 -20.00 3.58 17.32
CA ALA A 118 -21.36 3.97 16.91
C ALA A 118 -21.63 3.71 15.41
N LYS A 119 -20.58 3.62 14.58
CA LYS A 119 -20.69 3.36 13.14
C LYS A 119 -20.36 1.92 12.78
N TRP A 120 -19.50 1.27 13.56
CA TRP A 120 -19.08 -0.10 13.32
C TRP A 120 -18.77 -0.79 14.65
N ALA A 121 -19.35 -1.97 14.87
CA ALA A 121 -19.10 -2.76 16.06
C ALA A 121 -19.07 -4.26 15.71
N PRO A 122 -18.27 -5.09 16.43
CA PRO A 122 -18.20 -6.53 16.19
C PRO A 122 -19.55 -7.25 16.25
N GLU A 123 -20.45 -6.79 17.10
CA GLU A 123 -21.78 -7.38 17.32
C GLU A 123 -22.67 -7.29 16.07
N MET A 124 -22.39 -6.35 15.16
CA MET A 124 -23.12 -6.19 13.88
C MET A 124 -22.99 -7.43 12.99
N LEU A 125 -21.95 -8.25 13.17
CA LEU A 125 -21.80 -9.53 12.45
C LEU A 125 -23.01 -10.45 12.60
N SER A 126 -23.65 -10.42 13.77
CA SER A 126 -24.81 -11.27 14.09
C SER A 126 -26.15 -10.67 13.69
N ASN A 127 -26.15 -9.47 13.10
CA ASN A 127 -27.35 -8.74 12.74
C ASN A 127 -27.41 -8.53 11.22
N ASP A 128 -28.35 -9.22 10.56
CA ASP A 128 -28.54 -9.16 9.11
C ASP A 128 -28.76 -7.74 8.56
N GLU A 129 -29.36 -6.83 9.34
CA GLU A 129 -29.60 -5.44 8.93
C GLU A 129 -28.31 -4.63 8.85
N TYR A 130 -27.34 -4.91 9.74
CA TYR A 130 -26.08 -4.18 9.83
C TYR A 130 -24.88 -4.95 9.28
N TYR A 131 -25.09 -6.18 8.77
CA TYR A 131 -24.04 -7.02 8.26
C TYR A 131 -23.27 -6.36 7.11
N ASP A 132 -23.95 -5.67 6.20
CA ASP A 132 -23.29 -5.01 5.06
C ASP A 132 -22.34 -3.88 5.52
N GLU A 133 -22.74 -3.09 6.52
CA GLU A 133 -21.87 -2.06 7.10
C GLU A 133 -20.70 -2.69 7.87
N TRP A 134 -20.94 -3.79 8.57
CA TRP A 134 -19.89 -4.57 9.20
C TRP A 134 -18.86 -5.07 8.17
N ALA A 135 -19.36 -5.69 7.09
CA ALA A 135 -18.56 -6.31 6.05
C ALA A 135 -17.72 -5.29 5.28
N LYS A 136 -18.21 -4.06 5.06
CA LYS A 136 -17.45 -2.99 4.39
C LYS A 136 -16.13 -2.69 5.10
N VAL A 137 -16.17 -2.48 6.41
CA VAL A 137 -14.97 -2.13 7.20
C VAL A 137 -13.99 -3.30 7.26
N VAL A 138 -14.50 -4.52 7.48
CA VAL A 138 -13.64 -5.71 7.50
C VAL A 138 -12.99 -5.91 6.13
N SER A 139 -13.78 -5.88 5.05
CA SER A 139 -13.29 -6.02 3.68
C SER A 139 -12.24 -4.97 3.34
N GLN A 140 -12.44 -3.71 3.78
CA GLN A 140 -11.47 -2.64 3.58
C GLN A 140 -10.11 -2.98 4.21
N VAL A 141 -10.08 -3.46 5.45
CA VAL A 141 -8.83 -3.85 6.10
C VAL A 141 -8.21 -5.08 5.45
N LEU A 142 -9.02 -6.07 5.05
CA LEU A 142 -8.52 -7.23 4.31
C LEU A 142 -7.89 -6.84 2.97
N THR A 143 -8.49 -5.88 2.24
CA THR A 143 -7.89 -5.35 1.00
C THR A 143 -6.53 -4.72 1.27
N TYR A 144 -6.33 -4.02 2.40
CA TYR A 144 -5.00 -3.51 2.75
C TYR A 144 -4.01 -4.64 3.05
N MET A 145 -4.44 -5.64 3.83
CA MET A 145 -3.60 -6.79 4.19
C MET A 145 -3.14 -7.55 2.94
N ASP A 146 -4.09 -7.81 2.05
CA ASP A 146 -3.88 -8.41 0.74
C ASP A 146 -2.93 -7.57 -0.13
N TYR A 147 -3.22 -6.29 -0.32
CA TYR A 147 -2.41 -5.38 -1.14
C TYR A 147 -0.96 -5.27 -0.68
N TYR A 148 -0.71 -5.28 0.64
CA TYR A 148 0.63 -5.24 1.20
C TYR A 148 1.25 -6.63 1.41
N GLY A 149 0.52 -7.72 1.11
CA GLY A 149 0.98 -9.09 1.27
C GLY A 149 1.26 -9.48 2.73
N VAL A 150 0.55 -8.86 3.68
CA VAL A 150 0.78 -9.00 5.11
C VAL A 150 -0.35 -9.78 5.80
N ARG A 151 0.04 -10.62 6.76
CA ARG A 151 -0.85 -11.55 7.44
C ARG A 151 -1.76 -10.90 8.46
N TYR A 152 -1.30 -9.82 9.08
CA TYR A 152 -1.97 -9.19 10.20
C TYR A 152 -2.51 -7.81 9.81
N GLY A 153 -3.66 -7.46 10.37
CA GLY A 153 -4.28 -6.14 10.27
C GLY A 153 -5.08 -5.85 11.51
N PHE A 154 -5.66 -4.66 11.63
CA PHE A 154 -6.53 -4.34 12.76
C PHE A 154 -7.55 -3.25 12.46
N ILE A 155 -8.63 -3.25 13.25
CA ILE A 155 -9.60 -2.15 13.34
C ILE A 155 -9.52 -1.59 14.76
N LEU A 156 -9.38 -0.27 14.88
CA LEU A 156 -9.29 0.41 16.17
C LEU A 156 -10.48 1.33 16.35
N THR A 157 -11.23 1.14 17.43
CA THR A 157 -12.39 1.97 17.77
C THR A 157 -12.21 2.64 19.13
N ASP A 158 -13.16 3.50 19.50
CA ASP A 158 -13.29 4.09 20.83
C ASP A 158 -13.81 3.10 21.90
N THR A 159 -14.15 1.86 21.52
CA THR A 159 -14.60 0.78 22.44
C THR A 159 -13.70 -0.47 22.44
N TYR A 160 -13.10 -0.83 21.31
CA TYR A 160 -12.29 -2.05 21.17
C TYR A 160 -11.11 -1.85 20.20
N LEU A 161 -10.12 -2.73 20.36
CA LEU A 161 -9.22 -3.11 19.27
C LEU A 161 -9.67 -4.49 18.74
N VAL A 162 -9.71 -4.62 17.42
CA VAL A 162 -10.00 -5.87 16.72
C VAL A 162 -8.81 -6.26 15.84
N PRO A 163 -7.88 -7.08 16.35
CA PRO A 163 -6.83 -7.67 15.52
C PRO A 163 -7.42 -8.68 14.55
N LEU A 164 -6.88 -8.73 13.34
CA LEU A 164 -7.27 -9.64 12.26
C LEU A 164 -6.06 -10.46 11.79
N ARG A 165 -6.32 -11.70 11.39
CA ARG A 165 -5.35 -12.63 10.79
C ARG A 165 -5.94 -13.25 9.52
N LEU A 166 -5.17 -13.22 8.43
CA LEU A 166 -5.50 -13.90 7.17
C LEU A 166 -4.80 -15.25 7.02
N THR A 167 -5.51 -16.19 6.40
CA THR A 167 -5.01 -17.49 5.97
C THR A 167 -5.52 -17.78 4.57
N ARG A 168 -4.61 -18.17 3.68
CA ARG A 168 -4.92 -18.48 2.28
C ARG A 168 -5.67 -19.80 2.17
N ARG A 169 -6.67 -19.89 1.30
CA ARG A 169 -7.34 -21.16 0.95
C ARG A 169 -6.51 -21.90 -0.10
N PRO A 170 -6.31 -23.22 0.04
CA PRO A 170 -5.75 -24.04 -1.02
C PRO A 170 -6.63 -23.97 -2.26
N ILE A 171 -6.02 -23.73 -3.44
CA ILE A 171 -6.73 -23.88 -4.70
C ILE A 171 -7.06 -25.37 -4.84
N GLY A 172 -8.34 -25.70 -5.00
CA GLY A 172 -8.77 -27.08 -5.19
C GLY A 172 -8.00 -27.73 -6.35
N THR A 173 -7.69 -29.02 -6.24
CA THR A 173 -6.99 -29.74 -7.32
C THR A 173 -7.79 -29.56 -8.61
N GLY A 174 -7.20 -28.86 -9.57
CA GLY A 174 -7.89 -28.57 -10.83
C GLY A 174 -8.41 -29.85 -11.49
N ILE A 175 -9.43 -29.68 -12.33
CA ILE A 175 -10.11 -30.70 -13.15
C ILE A 175 -9.17 -31.61 -13.98
N SER A 176 -7.86 -31.32 -13.99
CA SER A 176 -6.80 -32.05 -14.69
C SER A 176 -6.28 -33.28 -13.94
N GLN A 177 -6.47 -33.43 -12.63
CA GLN A 177 -5.95 -34.60 -11.89
C GLN A 177 -6.61 -35.93 -12.27
N GLY A 178 -7.87 -35.89 -12.73
CA GLY A 178 -8.58 -37.07 -13.24
C GLY A 178 -8.30 -37.37 -14.71
N ARG A 179 -7.51 -36.54 -15.41
CA ARG A 179 -7.26 -36.74 -16.83
C ARG A 179 -6.12 -37.76 -16.99
N PRO A 180 -6.34 -38.87 -17.71
CA PRO A 180 -5.28 -39.84 -17.96
C PRO A 180 -4.10 -39.11 -18.60
N GLN A 181 -2.93 -39.18 -17.97
CA GLN A 181 -1.71 -38.73 -18.63
C GLN A 181 -1.58 -39.54 -19.92
N ARG A 182 -1.49 -38.85 -21.05
CA ARG A 182 -1.26 -39.49 -22.34
C ARG A 182 0.12 -40.14 -22.25
N SER A 183 0.15 -41.46 -22.10
CA SER A 183 1.39 -42.23 -22.12
C SER A 183 2.16 -41.87 -23.39
N LEU A 184 3.44 -41.56 -23.23
CA LEU A 184 4.36 -41.48 -24.37
C LEU A 184 4.35 -42.85 -25.05
N ALA A 185 3.59 -42.96 -26.13
CA ALA A 185 3.71 -44.08 -27.04
C ALA A 185 5.13 -44.04 -27.61
N SER A 186 5.92 -45.04 -27.22
CA SER A 186 7.23 -45.33 -27.80
C SER A 186 7.13 -45.28 -29.32
N TYR A 187 8.00 -44.48 -29.93
CA TYR A 187 8.12 -44.33 -31.37
C TYR A 187 8.32 -45.70 -32.05
N THR A 188 7.27 -46.20 -32.71
CA THR A 188 7.40 -47.18 -33.79
C THR A 188 7.15 -46.49 -35.12
N ALA A 189 8.10 -46.68 -36.01
CA ALA A 189 8.22 -46.05 -37.31
C ALA A 189 7.08 -46.43 -38.26
N GLY A 190 6.68 -45.46 -39.07
CA GLY A 190 5.81 -45.64 -40.23
C GLY A 190 4.48 -44.94 -40.07
N HIS A 191 4.36 -43.74 -40.64
CA HIS A 191 3.24 -43.27 -41.46
C HIS A 191 3.48 -41.80 -41.83
N TYR A 192 3.49 -41.53 -43.14
CA TYR A 192 3.77 -40.24 -43.74
C TYR A 192 2.77 -39.18 -43.27
N ARG A 193 3.29 -38.02 -42.81
CA ARG A 193 2.48 -36.82 -42.59
C ARG A 193 2.27 -36.12 -43.92
N HIS A 194 1.01 -35.99 -44.35
CA HIS A 194 0.64 -34.93 -45.28
C HIS A 194 0.66 -33.60 -44.53
N SER A 195 1.54 -32.69 -44.96
CA SER A 195 1.46 -31.28 -44.61
C SER A 195 0.30 -30.63 -45.34
N SER A 196 -0.61 -30.03 -44.58
CA SER A 196 -1.41 -28.91 -45.04
C SER A 196 -1.44 -27.86 -43.92
N ASP A 197 -0.91 -26.69 -44.26
CA ASP A 197 -1.03 -25.36 -43.65
C ASP A 197 -0.77 -25.14 -42.16
N THR A 198 0.45 -24.62 -41.95
CA THR A 198 0.91 -23.68 -40.93
C THR A 198 -0.04 -22.51 -40.65
N SER A 199 -0.54 -22.43 -39.42
CA SER A 199 -0.72 -21.15 -38.70
C SER A 199 -0.85 -21.34 -37.18
N MET A 200 0.02 -22.15 -36.57
CA MET A 200 0.26 -22.10 -35.12
C MET A 200 1.74 -22.39 -34.88
N THR A 201 2.54 -21.33 -34.85
CA THR A 201 3.95 -21.43 -34.45
C THR A 201 4.28 -20.31 -33.49
N SER A 202 4.01 -20.58 -32.22
CA SER A 202 4.85 -20.14 -31.10
C SER A 202 4.87 -21.25 -30.05
N GLY A 203 5.76 -22.22 -30.29
CA GLY A 203 6.59 -22.81 -29.25
C GLY A 203 5.90 -23.55 -28.12
N ILE A 204 5.40 -24.75 -28.42
CA ILE A 204 5.43 -25.85 -27.46
C ILE A 204 6.92 -26.21 -27.26
N ALA A 205 7.56 -25.55 -26.31
CA ALA A 205 8.62 -26.17 -25.53
C ALA A 205 7.97 -26.55 -24.19
N ALA A 206 8.01 -27.84 -23.88
CA ALA A 206 7.57 -28.36 -22.60
C ALA A 206 8.45 -27.79 -21.47
N THR A 207 8.04 -26.67 -20.88
CA THR A 207 8.52 -26.21 -19.58
C THR A 207 7.49 -26.60 -18.54
N ASN A 208 7.89 -27.45 -17.58
CA ASN A 208 7.26 -27.58 -16.27
C ASN A 208 7.42 -26.27 -15.48
N SER A 209 6.94 -25.14 -16.00
CA SER A 209 6.82 -23.92 -15.19
C SER A 209 5.61 -24.12 -14.29
N SER A 210 5.85 -24.48 -13.03
CA SER A 210 4.82 -24.34 -12.00
C SER A 210 4.31 -22.90 -12.06
N TYR A 211 3.00 -22.73 -12.11
CA TYR A 211 2.38 -21.41 -12.01
C TYR A 211 2.81 -20.82 -10.66
N LEU A 212 3.71 -19.83 -10.67
CA LEU A 212 4.10 -19.10 -9.46
C LEU A 212 3.00 -18.08 -9.20
N ASP A 213 2.09 -18.45 -8.31
CA ASP A 213 1.00 -17.58 -7.88
C ASP A 213 1.48 -16.68 -6.74
N ASP A 214 2.22 -15.63 -7.12
CA ASP A 214 2.92 -14.71 -6.21
C ASP A 214 2.13 -13.43 -5.89
N ASN A 215 0.97 -13.23 -6.52
CA ASN A 215 0.16 -12.03 -6.33
C ASN A 215 -0.97 -12.28 -5.33
N ALA A 216 -0.83 -11.74 -4.12
CA ALA A 216 -1.80 -11.91 -3.05
C ALA A 216 -3.24 -11.56 -3.49
N THR A 217 -3.39 -10.53 -4.33
CA THR A 217 -4.72 -10.03 -4.74
C THR A 217 -5.56 -11.05 -5.53
N ASP A 218 -4.93 -12.09 -6.05
CA ASP A 218 -5.58 -13.13 -6.86
C ASP A 218 -5.92 -14.38 -6.03
N TRP A 219 -5.69 -14.35 -4.71
CA TRP A 219 -5.85 -15.50 -3.83
C TRP A 219 -7.23 -15.59 -3.20
N ASP A 220 -7.70 -16.83 -3.04
CA ASP A 220 -8.83 -17.13 -2.18
C ASP A 220 -8.39 -17.19 -0.71
N TYR A 221 -9.21 -16.66 0.19
CA TYR A 221 -8.93 -16.58 1.63
C TYR A 221 -9.97 -17.34 2.46
N HIS A 222 -9.53 -17.87 3.61
CA HIS A 222 -10.44 -18.24 4.67
C HIS A 222 -11.04 -16.99 5.31
N ASP A 223 -12.19 -17.16 5.97
CA ASP A 223 -12.77 -16.09 6.77
C ASP A 223 -11.72 -15.64 7.80
N PRO A 224 -11.53 -14.32 7.98
CA PRO A 224 -10.46 -13.82 8.83
C PRO A 224 -10.68 -14.24 10.28
N GLU A 225 -9.61 -14.64 10.95
CA GLU A 225 -9.63 -14.86 12.38
C GLU A 225 -9.47 -13.53 13.11
N TYR A 226 -10.22 -13.33 14.19
CA TYR A 226 -10.18 -12.09 14.95
C TYR A 226 -10.20 -12.32 16.46
N ALA A 227 -9.81 -11.29 17.20
CA ALA A 227 -9.98 -11.21 18.66
C ALA A 227 -10.56 -9.85 19.05
N LEU A 228 -11.16 -9.75 20.23
CA LEU A 228 -11.68 -8.49 20.77
C LEU A 228 -10.91 -8.09 22.02
N VAL A 229 -10.36 -6.86 22.01
CA VAL A 229 -9.64 -6.30 23.14
C VAL A 229 -10.35 -5.02 23.61
N PRO A 230 -11.11 -5.06 24.72
CA PRO A 230 -11.85 -3.90 25.21
C PRO A 230 -10.93 -2.84 25.83
N TRP A 231 -11.28 -1.56 25.69
CA TRP A 231 -10.55 -0.46 26.36
C TRP A 231 -10.55 -0.57 27.87
N GLN A 232 -11.59 -1.17 28.44
CA GLN A 232 -11.74 -1.34 29.88
C GLN A 232 -10.77 -2.38 30.44
N ALA A 233 -10.06 -3.14 29.59
CA ALA A 233 -9.03 -4.08 30.03
C ALA A 233 -7.85 -3.34 30.70
N HIS A 234 -7.51 -3.77 31.91
CA HIS A 234 -6.41 -3.23 32.70
C HIS A 234 -5.78 -4.33 33.58
N GLY A 235 -4.58 -4.07 34.13
CA GLY A 235 -3.85 -5.01 34.97
C GLY A 235 -3.19 -6.14 34.15
N GLU A 236 -3.16 -7.36 34.73
CA GLU A 236 -2.62 -8.57 34.09
C GLU A 236 -3.57 -9.15 33.03
N ARG A 237 -3.98 -8.30 32.08
CA ARG A 237 -4.86 -8.65 30.95
C ARG A 237 -4.29 -8.06 29.68
N LEU A 238 -4.73 -8.58 28.53
CA LEU A 238 -4.40 -8.00 27.25
C LEU A 238 -5.11 -6.64 27.11
N THR A 239 -4.34 -5.56 27.22
CA THR A 239 -4.84 -4.19 27.01
C THR A 239 -4.62 -3.78 25.56
N VAL A 240 -5.32 -2.73 25.08
CA VAL A 240 -5.17 -2.26 23.69
C VAL A 240 -3.72 -1.87 23.37
N LYS A 241 -3.05 -1.10 24.24
CA LYS A 241 -1.64 -0.72 24.04
C LYS A 241 -0.72 -1.94 23.96
N LEU A 242 -0.95 -2.93 24.83
CA LEU A 242 -0.16 -4.16 24.85
C LEU A 242 -0.42 -5.02 23.61
N ALA A 243 -1.67 -5.12 23.16
CA ALA A 243 -2.04 -5.83 21.94
C ALA A 243 -1.44 -5.19 20.69
N LEU A 244 -1.49 -3.86 20.55
CA LEU A 244 -0.81 -3.14 19.47
C LEU A 244 0.70 -3.38 19.47
N TRP A 245 1.32 -3.36 20.66
CA TRP A 245 2.74 -3.68 20.80
C TRP A 245 3.04 -5.11 20.32
N PHE A 246 2.24 -6.11 20.75
CA PHE A 246 2.41 -7.48 20.29
C PHE A 246 2.25 -7.57 18.78
N LEU A 247 1.18 -7.03 18.19
CA LEU A 247 0.95 -7.09 16.75
C LEU A 247 2.11 -6.50 15.95
N ALA A 248 2.64 -5.34 16.34
CA ALA A 248 3.80 -4.75 15.68
C ALA A 248 5.04 -5.64 15.77
N MET A 249 5.28 -6.26 16.94
CA MET A 249 6.38 -7.21 17.13
C MET A 249 6.19 -8.49 16.30
N MET A 250 4.96 -8.98 16.18
CA MET A 250 4.63 -10.14 15.34
C MET A 250 4.83 -9.83 13.85
N ALA A 251 4.40 -8.64 13.42
CA ALA A 251 4.52 -8.19 12.03
C ALA A 251 5.98 -7.96 11.59
N GLU A 252 6.82 -7.42 12.47
CA GLU A 252 8.24 -7.14 12.18
C GLU A 252 9.14 -8.37 12.32
N ARG A 253 8.84 -9.31 13.23
CA ARG A 253 9.77 -10.40 13.60
C ARG A 253 9.27 -11.80 13.30
N GLY A 254 7.95 -11.96 13.22
CA GLY A 254 7.30 -13.23 12.99
C GLY A 254 7.02 -13.48 11.53
N ASP A 255 6.32 -14.58 11.27
CA ASP A 255 5.82 -14.92 9.95
C ASP A 255 4.62 -14.02 9.60
N ASN A 256 4.92 -12.85 9.03
CA ASN A 256 3.95 -11.85 8.61
C ASN A 256 3.52 -11.99 7.14
N TYR A 257 4.01 -13.00 6.43
CA TYR A 257 3.57 -13.30 5.07
C TYR A 257 2.26 -14.11 5.10
N ILE A 258 1.48 -14.01 4.03
CA ILE A 258 0.25 -14.78 3.89
C ILE A 258 0.58 -16.18 3.32
N ASP A 259 0.08 -17.24 3.97
CA ASP A 259 0.30 -18.65 3.65
C ASP A 259 -0.97 -19.48 3.93
N TYR A 260 -0.95 -20.74 3.50
CA TYR A 260 -2.05 -21.71 3.61
C TYR A 260 -2.22 -22.26 5.03
N SER A 261 -1.17 -22.25 5.83
CA SER A 261 -1.21 -22.67 7.21
C SER A 261 -0.06 -22.05 7.99
N TYR A 262 -0.18 -22.05 9.31
CA TYR A 262 0.84 -21.48 10.17
C TYR A 262 0.98 -22.27 11.46
N PRO A 263 2.19 -22.33 12.03
CA PRO A 263 2.39 -22.84 13.36
C PRO A 263 1.62 -22.04 14.42
N GLY A 264 1.39 -22.66 15.58
CA GLY A 264 0.82 -22.00 16.74
C GLY A 264 1.68 -20.82 17.23
N LEU A 265 1.07 -19.86 17.92
CA LEU A 265 1.75 -18.61 18.27
C LEU A 265 2.98 -18.81 19.15
N ASP A 266 2.93 -19.75 20.11
CA ASP A 266 4.04 -20.09 21.02
C ASP A 266 4.68 -21.43 20.61
N THR A 267 5.28 -21.44 19.43
CA THR A 267 5.95 -22.64 18.90
C THR A 267 7.28 -22.30 18.23
N TRP A 268 8.11 -23.32 18.11
CA TRP A 268 9.46 -23.24 17.56
C TRP A 268 9.61 -24.13 16.32
N ARG A 269 10.32 -23.61 15.31
CA ARG A 269 10.71 -24.36 14.11
C ARG A 269 12.22 -24.57 14.06
N SER A 270 12.66 -25.63 13.38
CA SER A 270 14.09 -25.92 13.22
C SER A 270 14.72 -25.03 12.15
N ARG A 271 15.96 -24.59 12.38
CA ARG A 271 16.79 -23.86 11.39
C ARG A 271 18.05 -24.67 11.06
N GLY A 272 17.89 -25.99 10.93
CA GLY A 272 18.98 -26.92 10.64
C GLY A 272 20.08 -26.87 11.72
N PRO A 273 21.38 -26.88 11.37
CA PRO A 273 22.46 -26.85 12.35
C PRO A 273 22.53 -25.55 13.19
N GLY A 274 21.72 -24.53 12.85
CA GLY A 274 21.66 -23.25 13.55
C GLY A 274 20.71 -23.18 14.74
N GLY A 275 20.15 -24.31 15.19
CA GLY A 275 19.23 -24.39 16.31
C GLY A 275 17.76 -24.16 15.91
N PHE A 276 17.00 -23.52 16.78
CA PHE A 276 15.56 -23.28 16.67
C PHE A 276 15.24 -21.79 16.61
N ILE A 277 14.19 -21.44 15.88
CA ILE A 277 13.62 -20.09 15.85
C ILE A 277 12.14 -20.14 16.26
N HIS A 278 11.73 -19.20 17.10
CA HIS A 278 10.35 -19.07 17.53
C HIS A 278 9.51 -18.43 16.43
N ASN A 279 8.36 -19.03 16.11
CA ASN A 279 7.59 -18.69 14.91
C ASN A 279 7.06 -17.25 14.89
N VAL A 280 6.64 -16.74 16.05
CA VAL A 280 6.09 -15.38 16.16
C VAL A 280 7.10 -14.32 16.62
N SER A 281 7.92 -14.61 17.64
CA SER A 281 8.87 -13.63 18.17
C SER A 281 10.21 -13.55 17.41
N GLY A 282 10.50 -14.50 16.51
CA GLY A 282 11.79 -14.61 15.83
C GLY A 282 12.99 -14.84 16.77
N ARG A 283 12.76 -15.17 18.05
CA ARG A 283 13.83 -15.48 19.01
C ARG A 283 14.53 -16.78 18.61
N LYS A 284 15.84 -16.85 18.84
CA LYS A 284 16.66 -18.02 18.49
C LYS A 284 17.08 -18.77 19.76
N LYS A 285 17.11 -20.10 19.70
CA LYS A 285 17.59 -21.00 20.77
C LYS A 285 18.46 -22.09 20.16
N GLN A 286 19.46 -22.55 20.88
CA GLN A 286 20.24 -23.72 20.45
C GLN A 286 19.49 -25.03 20.74
N THR A 287 18.82 -25.10 21.89
CA THR A 287 18.06 -26.28 22.34
C THR A 287 16.70 -25.86 22.87
N LEU A 288 15.70 -26.73 22.71
CA LEU A 288 14.36 -26.53 23.25
C LEU A 288 14.26 -27.09 24.68
N ASN A 289 13.56 -26.37 25.55
CA ASN A 289 13.25 -26.80 26.91
C ASN A 289 11.95 -27.62 26.93
N ARG A 290 11.67 -28.30 28.06
CA ARG A 290 10.44 -29.11 28.23
C ARG A 290 9.12 -28.35 27.99
N ARG A 291 9.12 -27.02 28.15
CA ARG A 291 7.94 -26.16 27.94
C ARG A 291 7.81 -25.64 26.51
N ASP A 292 8.84 -25.81 25.68
CA ASP A 292 8.83 -25.33 24.31
C ASP A 292 8.15 -26.35 23.40
N THR A 293 7.14 -25.90 22.65
CA THR A 293 6.46 -26.74 21.66
C THR A 293 7.14 -26.58 20.30
N ARG A 294 7.58 -27.69 19.69
CA ARG A 294 8.11 -27.68 18.34
C ARG A 294 6.97 -27.88 17.34
N GLN A 295 6.84 -26.97 16.39
CA GLN A 295 5.92 -27.08 15.27
C GLN A 295 6.56 -26.42 14.05
N GLU A 296 6.83 -27.23 13.03
CA GLU A 296 7.32 -26.73 11.75
C GLU A 296 6.15 -26.11 10.97
N PRO A 297 6.40 -25.13 10.09
CA PRO A 297 5.44 -24.74 9.05
C PRO A 297 5.02 -25.98 8.25
N ASP A 298 3.75 -26.08 7.87
CA ASP A 298 3.21 -27.29 7.24
C ASP A 298 4.03 -27.69 6.00
N PRO A 299 4.65 -28.89 5.98
CA PRO A 299 5.42 -29.37 4.85
C PRO A 299 4.55 -29.77 3.63
N GLN A 300 3.22 -29.89 3.80
CA GLN A 300 2.29 -30.26 2.73
C GLN A 300 1.49 -29.09 2.16
N GLY A 301 1.57 -27.91 2.79
CA GLY A 301 1.08 -26.67 2.18
C GLY A 301 1.90 -26.38 0.91
N PRO A 302 1.29 -25.83 -0.16
CA PRO A 302 2.05 -25.34 -1.30
C PRO A 302 3.10 -24.35 -0.79
N GLN A 303 4.36 -24.77 -0.75
CA GLN A 303 5.44 -23.90 -0.27
C GLN A 303 5.64 -22.80 -1.30
N ARG A 304 5.53 -21.54 -0.85
CA ARG A 304 6.11 -20.43 -1.60
C ARG A 304 7.62 -20.69 -1.66
N GLU A 305 8.16 -20.93 -2.86
CA GLU A 305 9.60 -20.94 -3.06
C GLU A 305 10.10 -19.58 -2.56
N GLN A 306 10.81 -19.57 -1.44
CA GLN A 306 11.47 -18.37 -0.96
C GLN A 306 12.41 -17.93 -2.07
N ALA A 307 12.10 -16.82 -2.73
CA ALA A 307 13.00 -16.19 -3.68
C ALA A 307 14.34 -15.99 -2.97
N ALA A 308 15.30 -16.85 -3.33
CA ALA A 308 16.67 -16.69 -2.94
C ALA A 308 17.08 -15.28 -3.39
N SER A 309 17.65 -14.53 -2.45
CA SER A 309 18.35 -13.30 -2.75
C SER A 309 19.52 -13.64 -3.68
N ASP A 310 19.29 -13.59 -4.99
CA ASP A 310 20.36 -13.62 -5.99
C ASP A 310 20.01 -12.67 -7.15
N THR A 311 20.91 -11.71 -7.31
CA THR A 311 21.07 -10.78 -8.41
C THR A 311 20.96 -11.44 -9.79
N SER A 312 19.94 -11.11 -10.57
CA SER A 312 20.05 -11.01 -12.03
C SER A 312 18.85 -10.30 -12.64
N ALA A 313 19.13 -9.27 -13.43
CA ALA A 313 18.18 -8.50 -14.22
C ALA A 313 17.38 -9.39 -15.18
N GLY A 314 16.06 -9.24 -15.18
CA GLY A 314 15.14 -9.90 -16.09
C GLY A 314 13.86 -9.11 -16.19
N ASP A 315 13.77 -8.31 -17.26
CA ASP A 315 12.65 -7.47 -17.66
C ASP A 315 11.36 -8.31 -17.81
N SER A 316 10.28 -7.92 -17.11
CA SER A 316 8.95 -8.49 -17.33
C SER A 316 7.90 -7.40 -17.12
N GLN A 317 7.34 -6.94 -18.25
CA GLN A 317 6.20 -6.05 -18.29
C GLN A 317 4.99 -6.74 -17.67
N VAL A 318 4.44 -6.15 -16.61
CA VAL A 318 3.15 -6.55 -16.05
C VAL A 318 2.05 -5.81 -16.79
N GLU A 319 1.33 -6.52 -17.64
CA GLU A 319 0.05 -6.08 -18.19
C GLU A 319 -1.03 -6.17 -17.08
N SER A 320 -1.77 -5.08 -16.89
CA SER A 320 -2.90 -5.01 -15.96
C SER A 320 -4.07 -5.89 -16.39
N PRO A 321 -4.64 -6.71 -15.49
CA PRO A 321 -5.95 -7.30 -15.71
C PRO A 321 -7.05 -6.56 -14.91
N GLY A 322 -8.13 -6.22 -15.62
CA GLY A 322 -9.50 -6.30 -15.12
C GLY A 322 -9.95 -5.34 -14.01
N GLN A 323 -10.44 -4.17 -14.40
CA GLN A 323 -11.28 -3.32 -13.54
C GLN A 323 -12.57 -4.05 -13.14
N TYR A 324 -12.69 -4.42 -11.88
CA TYR A 324 -13.99 -4.54 -11.22
C TYR A 324 -14.27 -3.27 -10.42
N VAL A 325 -15.34 -2.57 -10.81
CA VAL A 325 -15.83 -1.37 -10.14
C VAL A 325 -16.70 -1.82 -8.96
N LEU A 326 -16.12 -1.84 -7.76
CA LEU A 326 -16.86 -1.77 -6.51
C LEU A 326 -16.97 -0.30 -6.07
N PRO A 327 -18.06 0.09 -5.40
CA PRO A 327 -18.44 1.48 -5.28
C PRO A 327 -17.35 2.28 -4.58
N ILE A 328 -16.77 3.19 -5.36
CA ILE A 328 -15.96 4.31 -4.90
C ILE A 328 -16.76 4.97 -3.78
N ARG A 329 -16.19 4.98 -2.57
CA ARG A 329 -16.62 5.95 -1.56
C ARG A 329 -16.20 7.31 -2.09
N ALA A 330 -17.10 7.93 -2.85
CA ALA A 330 -17.17 9.37 -2.87
C ALA A 330 -17.32 9.77 -1.41
N SER A 331 -16.38 10.56 -0.91
CA SER A 331 -16.63 11.45 0.21
C SER A 331 -17.90 12.25 -0.13
N VAL A 332 -19.06 11.75 0.33
CA VAL A 332 -20.31 12.51 0.27
C VAL A 332 -20.15 13.64 1.29
N PRO A 333 -20.20 14.90 0.85
CA PRO A 333 -20.31 16.03 1.76
C PRO A 333 -21.76 16.11 2.23
N GLU A 334 -21.99 16.07 3.54
CA GLU A 334 -23.22 16.63 4.09
C GLU A 334 -23.04 18.16 4.15
N ASP A 335 -23.75 18.86 3.24
CA ASP A 335 -23.94 20.31 3.23
C ASP A 335 -24.45 20.77 4.63
N ALA A 336 -23.98 21.89 5.20
CA ALA A 336 -23.86 23.18 4.55
C ALA A 336 -22.75 24.09 5.11
N SER A 337 -22.17 24.87 4.19
CA SER A 337 -21.52 26.18 4.35
C SER A 337 -20.06 26.23 4.83
N GLN A 338 -19.09 26.19 3.90
CA GLN A 338 -18.49 27.35 3.23
C GLN A 338 -17.16 26.97 2.52
N ALA A 339 -16.99 27.50 1.29
CA ALA A 339 -15.77 27.81 0.53
C ALA A 339 -14.56 26.83 0.61
N GLY A 340 -14.07 26.18 -0.45
CA GLY A 340 -13.95 26.56 -1.85
C GLY A 340 -12.45 26.67 -2.22
N SER A 341 -11.91 25.74 -3.02
CA SER A 341 -10.73 25.97 -3.88
C SER A 341 -10.48 24.79 -4.82
N SER A 342 -10.63 25.00 -6.12
CA SER A 342 -9.91 24.21 -7.14
C SER A 342 -9.79 25.04 -8.41
N PHE A 343 -8.57 25.48 -8.75
CA PHE A 343 -8.24 26.13 -10.01
C PHE A 343 -8.44 25.20 -11.22
N GLN A 344 -9.25 25.65 -12.18
CA GLN A 344 -9.17 25.22 -13.58
C GLN A 344 -9.10 26.48 -14.44
N VAL A 345 -8.09 26.53 -15.31
CA VAL A 345 -7.95 27.51 -16.37
C VAL A 345 -8.46 26.86 -17.65
N ASN A 346 -9.52 27.43 -18.21
CA ASN A 346 -9.92 27.26 -19.61
C ASN A 346 -9.06 28.18 -20.51
N PRO A 347 -9.04 27.90 -21.81
CA PRO A 347 -9.55 28.95 -22.69
C PRO A 347 -10.50 28.43 -23.77
N ASP A 348 -11.66 29.10 -23.75
CA ASP A 348 -12.54 29.58 -24.82
C ASP A 348 -12.26 29.22 -26.29
N VAL A 349 -13.32 28.79 -27.00
CA VAL A 349 -13.57 29.08 -28.42
C VAL A 349 -15.09 29.13 -28.65
N SER A 350 -15.59 30.26 -29.16
CA SER A 350 -17.00 30.46 -29.51
C SER A 350 -17.30 30.16 -30.99
N LEU A 351 -18.34 29.34 -31.19
CA LEU A 351 -19.41 29.30 -32.22
C LEU A 351 -19.15 29.84 -33.64
N ASP A 352 -19.38 29.00 -34.67
CA ASP A 352 -20.59 29.15 -35.51
C ASP A 352 -20.91 27.90 -36.37
N SER A 353 -22.12 27.93 -36.94
CA SER A 353 -22.98 26.84 -37.40
C SER A 353 -22.81 26.37 -38.87
N ALA A 354 -23.30 25.16 -39.17
CA ALA A 354 -24.01 24.70 -40.39
C ALA A 354 -23.57 23.35 -41.00
N GLU A 355 -24.57 22.69 -41.60
CA GLU A 355 -24.67 21.30 -42.05
C GLU A 355 -23.77 20.86 -43.21
N THR A 356 -23.65 19.53 -43.32
CA THR A 356 -23.59 18.64 -44.52
C THR A 356 -22.36 17.73 -44.61
N GLY A 357 -22.64 16.49 -45.02
CA GLY A 357 -21.72 15.35 -44.94
C GLY A 357 -20.64 15.29 -46.03
N VAL A 358 -19.99 14.11 -46.05
CA VAL A 358 -19.01 13.56 -47.01
C VAL A 358 -17.54 13.60 -46.55
N GLU A 359 -17.04 12.38 -46.31
CA GLU A 359 -15.68 11.81 -46.41
C GLU A 359 -14.42 12.53 -45.87
N ALA A 360 -13.62 11.74 -45.13
CA ALA A 360 -12.46 12.15 -44.34
C ALA A 360 -11.17 12.45 -45.16
N PRO A 361 -10.30 13.33 -44.64
CA PRO A 361 -8.86 13.24 -44.89
C PRO A 361 -8.06 12.90 -43.60
N ARG A 362 -7.05 12.04 -43.76
CA ARG A 362 -6.10 11.63 -42.71
C ARG A 362 -5.39 12.85 -42.10
N ARG A 363 -5.69 13.16 -40.83
CA ARG A 363 -4.96 14.17 -40.04
C ARG A 363 -3.57 13.65 -39.65
N VAL A 364 -2.54 14.29 -40.19
CA VAL A 364 -1.17 14.22 -39.64
C VAL A 364 -1.20 14.90 -38.28
N ARG A 365 -0.99 14.14 -37.20
CA ARG A 365 -0.95 14.69 -35.84
C ARG A 365 0.40 15.39 -35.63
N HIS A 366 0.40 16.71 -35.46
CA HIS A 366 1.57 17.43 -34.97
C HIS A 366 1.87 16.97 -33.54
N ALA A 367 3.05 16.37 -33.32
CA ALA A 367 3.48 15.91 -32.00
C ALA A 367 3.62 17.12 -31.05
N LYS A 368 2.97 17.06 -29.88
CA LYS A 368 3.07 18.13 -28.87
C LYS A 368 4.50 18.20 -28.34
N ARG A 369 5.07 19.42 -28.31
CA ARG A 369 6.42 19.68 -27.79
C ARG A 369 6.39 19.81 -26.27
N ILE A 370 7.18 19.01 -25.57
CA ILE A 370 7.25 18.94 -24.11
C ILE A 370 8.65 19.36 -23.66
N LYS A 371 8.72 20.32 -22.74
CA LYS A 371 9.98 20.73 -22.12
C LYS A 371 10.39 19.71 -21.06
N THR A 372 11.62 19.21 -21.13
CA THR A 372 12.17 18.23 -20.18
C THR A 372 13.61 18.61 -19.77
N THR A 373 14.14 17.88 -18.81
CA THR A 373 15.48 18.02 -18.26
C THR A 373 16.22 16.70 -18.40
N ILE A 374 17.47 16.76 -18.87
CA ILE A 374 18.35 15.59 -18.97
C ILE A 374 19.20 15.52 -17.70
N GLY A 375 19.12 14.40 -16.98
CA GLY A 375 19.88 14.11 -15.77
C GLY A 375 20.88 12.98 -15.97
N ARG A 376 21.67 12.68 -14.93
CA ARG A 376 22.61 11.56 -14.90
C ARG A 376 22.35 10.70 -13.67
N HIS A 377 22.29 9.39 -13.83
CA HIS A 377 22.15 8.46 -12.71
C HIS A 377 23.38 8.53 -11.81
N LYS A 378 23.18 8.56 -10.49
CA LYS A 378 24.27 8.73 -9.52
C LYS A 378 25.23 7.53 -9.49
N LEU A 379 24.71 6.33 -9.76
CA LEU A 379 25.46 5.07 -9.69
C LEU A 379 26.00 4.64 -11.07
N SER A 380 25.15 4.54 -12.10
CA SER A 380 25.56 4.07 -13.43
C SER A 380 26.22 5.15 -14.31
N ARG A 381 26.10 6.43 -13.94
CA ARG A 381 26.53 7.60 -14.75
C ARG A 381 25.85 7.69 -16.13
N GLU A 382 24.80 6.92 -16.39
CA GLU A 382 24.03 6.98 -17.62
C GLU A 382 23.09 8.19 -17.62
N LEU A 383 22.74 8.68 -18.80
CA LEU A 383 21.86 9.84 -18.97
C LEU A 383 20.40 9.38 -18.99
N PHE A 384 19.52 10.18 -18.42
CA PHE A 384 18.07 9.98 -18.51
C PHE A 384 17.36 11.30 -18.75
N TYR A 385 16.14 11.28 -19.27
CA TYR A 385 15.25 12.44 -19.31
C TYR A 385 13.90 12.10 -18.67
N ILE A 386 13.13 13.12 -18.31
CA ILE A 386 11.80 12.93 -17.72
C ILE A 386 10.75 12.98 -18.85
N ASP A 387 9.98 11.91 -19.01
CA ASP A 387 8.93 11.82 -20.03
C ASP A 387 7.66 12.61 -19.66
N ALA A 388 6.65 12.58 -20.53
CA ALA A 388 5.37 13.27 -20.31
C ALA A 388 4.58 12.77 -19.08
N ARG A 389 4.93 11.59 -18.54
CA ARG A 389 4.29 10.94 -17.39
C ARG A 389 5.10 11.10 -16.10
N GLY A 390 6.25 11.77 -16.16
CA GLY A 390 7.13 11.97 -15.01
C GLY A 390 8.13 10.84 -14.77
N ASN A 391 8.21 9.86 -15.66
CA ASN A 391 9.15 8.74 -15.52
C ASN A 391 10.54 9.13 -16.01
N LYS A 392 11.58 8.58 -15.37
CA LYS A 392 12.96 8.68 -15.87
C LYS A 392 13.17 7.64 -16.96
N VAL A 393 13.46 8.10 -18.16
CA VAL A 393 13.73 7.25 -19.31
C VAL A 393 15.20 7.41 -19.70
N ASP A 394 15.93 6.29 -19.69
CA ASP A 394 17.33 6.27 -20.08
C ASP A 394 17.47 6.72 -21.54
N THR A 395 18.51 7.49 -21.79
CA THR A 395 18.77 8.06 -23.11
C THR A 395 20.27 8.24 -23.31
N THR A 396 20.67 8.39 -24.56
CA THR A 396 22.04 8.72 -24.93
C THR A 396 22.09 10.03 -25.68
N ALA A 397 23.22 10.75 -25.64
CA ALA A 397 23.34 12.04 -26.32
C ALA A 397 23.08 11.98 -27.83
N ASN A 398 23.33 10.82 -28.45
CA ASN A 398 23.14 10.59 -29.89
C ASN A 398 21.66 10.51 -30.30
N GLU A 399 20.76 10.27 -29.35
CA GLU A 399 19.32 10.23 -29.60
C GLU A 399 18.66 11.61 -29.63
N TRP A 400 19.45 12.67 -29.40
CA TRP A 400 18.98 14.05 -29.36
C TRP A 400 19.55 14.86 -30.52
N THR A 401 18.67 15.49 -31.27
CA THR A 401 19.03 16.40 -32.36
C THR A 401 19.25 17.79 -31.79
N LYS A 402 20.43 18.37 -32.03
CA LYS A 402 20.71 19.76 -31.62
C LYS A 402 19.87 20.73 -32.43
N THR A 403 19.09 21.59 -31.77
CA THR A 403 18.27 22.63 -32.40
C THR A 403 18.67 24.01 -31.88
N GLU A 404 18.11 25.07 -32.46
CA GLU A 404 18.38 26.44 -32.03
C GLU A 404 17.90 26.62 -30.58
N GLY A 405 18.85 26.79 -29.66
CA GLY A 405 18.60 26.99 -28.23
C GLY A 405 18.59 25.73 -27.34
N GLY A 406 18.79 24.53 -27.89
CA GLY A 406 18.81 23.30 -27.07
C GLY A 406 18.92 21.99 -27.87
N TYR A 407 18.25 20.96 -27.38
CA TYR A 407 18.28 19.60 -27.90
C TYR A 407 16.86 19.03 -27.96
N GLU A 408 16.52 18.34 -29.04
CA GLU A 408 15.21 17.74 -29.27
C GLU A 408 15.27 16.24 -29.50
N LYS A 409 14.33 15.51 -28.93
CA LYS A 409 14.14 14.07 -29.16
C LYS A 409 12.69 13.80 -29.56
N SER A 410 12.49 13.31 -30.78
CA SER A 410 11.17 12.95 -31.29
C SER A 410 10.75 11.55 -30.85
N GLY A 411 9.65 11.47 -30.11
CA GLY A 411 8.97 10.21 -29.79
C GLY A 411 7.73 9.97 -30.66
N LYS A 412 7.07 8.82 -30.47
CA LYS A 412 5.88 8.41 -31.25
C LYS A 412 4.71 9.40 -31.18
N SER A 413 4.55 10.10 -30.05
CA SER A 413 3.42 11.01 -29.81
C SER A 413 3.83 12.40 -29.29
N HIS A 414 5.08 12.57 -28.87
CA HIS A 414 5.59 13.78 -28.23
C HIS A 414 7.00 14.11 -28.73
N CYS A 415 7.32 15.39 -28.85
CA CYS A 415 8.69 15.86 -29.09
C CYS A 415 9.24 16.46 -27.79
N TYR A 416 10.32 15.91 -27.26
CA TYR A 416 10.92 16.37 -26.01
C TYR A 416 12.02 17.39 -26.29
N TRP A 417 12.04 18.51 -25.58
CA TRP A 417 13.07 19.55 -25.71
C TRP A 417 13.78 19.79 -24.38
N ALA A 418 15.11 19.80 -24.42
CA ALA A 418 15.97 20.09 -23.27
C ALA A 418 16.95 21.23 -23.58
N LYS A 419 17.22 22.09 -22.59
CA LYS A 419 18.09 23.26 -22.77
C LYS A 419 19.57 22.89 -22.94
N SER A 420 20.04 21.89 -22.21
CA SER A 420 21.45 21.44 -22.22
C SER A 420 21.59 20.05 -21.59
N PHE A 421 22.69 19.36 -21.91
CA PHE A 421 23.10 18.15 -21.19
C PHE A 421 23.77 18.49 -19.85
N PRO A 422 23.67 17.60 -18.85
CA PRO A 422 24.40 17.74 -17.60
C PRO A 422 25.90 17.56 -17.86
N LYS A 423 26.72 18.50 -17.35
CA LYS A 423 28.18 18.50 -17.51
C LYS A 423 28.81 17.24 -16.92
#